data_AF-A0A951I7T2-F1
#
_entry.id   AF-A0A951I7T2-F1
#
_cell.length_a   1.000
_cell.length_b   1.000
_cell.length_c   1.000
_cell.angle_alpha   90.00
_cell.angle_beta   90.00
_cell.angle_gamma   90.00
#
_symmetry.space_group_name_H-M   'P 1'
#
loop_
_entity.id
_entity.type
_entity.pdbx_description
1 polymer ?
#
loop_
_entity_poly.entity_id
_entity_poly.type
_entity_poly.pdbx_seq_one_letter_code
_entity_poly.pdbx_strand_id
1 'polypeptide(L)' 'MKSPRELGYYFPAEFAPHVATWLSWPHKEASWPGKIESIYPNYCLFVKYLTESELVRINVADDAMKTAACERLL' A
#
# COMPACT_ATOMS: atom_id res chain seq x y z
N MET A 1 24.47 -14.80 -16.02
CA MET A 1 23.30 -14.69 -15.12
C MET A 1 22.07 -15.02 -15.96
N LYS A 2 21.17 -15.89 -15.51
CA LYS A 2 19.96 -16.24 -16.27
C LYS A 2 18.87 -15.20 -16.03
N SER A 3 18.11 -14.86 -17.06
CA SER A 3 16.94 -13.99 -16.99
C SER A 3 15.73 -14.69 -16.33
N PRO A 4 14.73 -13.94 -15.83
CA PRO A 4 13.50 -14.52 -15.28
C PRO A 4 12.80 -15.48 -16.26
N ARG A 5 12.75 -15.12 -17.55
CA ARG A 5 12.16 -15.96 -18.60
C ARG A 5 12.91 -17.27 -18.79
N GLU A 6 14.24 -17.26 -18.77
CA GLU A 6 15.07 -18.48 -18.85
C GLU A 6 14.95 -19.37 -17.61
N LEU A 7 14.47 -18.82 -16.49
CA LEU A 7 14.17 -19.54 -15.26
C LEU A 7 12.70 -19.98 -15.18
N GLY A 8 11.86 -19.66 -16.17
CA GLY A 8 10.44 -20.04 -16.21
C GLY A 8 9.50 -19.10 -15.45
N TYR A 9 9.99 -17.97 -14.94
CA TYR A 9 9.14 -16.95 -14.33
C TYR A 9 8.45 -16.09 -15.39
N TYR A 10 7.27 -15.59 -15.04
CA TYR A 10 6.55 -14.58 -15.79
C TYR A 10 5.95 -13.56 -14.84
N PHE A 11 5.69 -12.36 -15.35
CA PHE A 11 4.92 -11.35 -14.62
C PHE A 11 3.44 -11.54 -14.98
N PRO A 12 2.58 -11.98 -14.03
CA PRO A 12 1.18 -12.16 -14.31
C PRO A 12 0.51 -10.82 -14.62
N ALA A 13 -0.61 -10.85 -15.34
CA ALA A 13 -1.45 -9.68 -15.50
C ALA A 13 -2.09 -9.29 -14.15
N GLU A 14 -2.44 -8.01 -14.01
CA GLU A 14 -3.02 -7.43 -12.79
C GLU A 14 -4.39 -8.02 -12.40
N PHE A 15 -5.08 -8.71 -13.31
CA PHE A 15 -6.35 -9.39 -13.00
C PHE A 15 -6.16 -10.86 -12.62
N ALA A 16 -4.93 -11.37 -12.56
CA ALA A 16 -4.65 -12.69 -12.03
C ALA A 16 -4.92 -12.72 -10.51
N PRO A 17 -5.20 -13.88 -9.90
CA PRO A 17 -5.39 -13.96 -8.46
C PRO A 17 -4.21 -13.39 -7.66
N HIS A 18 -4.50 -12.43 -6.79
CA HIS A 18 -3.52 -11.79 -5.93
C HIS A 18 -3.50 -12.44 -4.54
N VAL A 19 -2.31 -12.50 -3.94
CA VAL A 19 -2.17 -12.82 -2.50
C VAL A 19 -2.43 -11.58 -1.66
N ALA A 20 -2.06 -10.39 -2.15
CA ALA A 20 -2.25 -9.11 -1.50
C ALA A 20 -1.93 -7.93 -2.41
N THR A 21 -2.51 -6.78 -2.08
CA THR A 21 -2.06 -5.46 -2.55
C THR A 21 -1.15 -4.81 -1.51
N TRP A 22 0.00 -4.34 -1.98
CA TRP A 22 0.98 -3.63 -1.16
C TRP A 22 0.89 -2.12 -1.39
N LEU A 23 0.75 -1.37 -0.32
CA LEU A 23 0.70 0.10 -0.33
C LEU A 23 1.80 0.67 0.57
N SER A 24 2.11 1.95 0.40
CA SER A 24 2.99 2.69 1.30
C SER A 24 2.23 3.82 1.95
N TRP A 25 2.38 3.98 3.27
CA TRP A 25 1.66 5.02 4.02
C TRP A 25 2.13 6.42 3.59
N PRO A 26 1.22 7.37 3.27
CA PRO A 26 1.62 8.73 2.94
C PRO A 26 2.13 9.43 4.20
N HIS A 27 3.37 9.93 4.18
CA HIS A 27 3.98 10.54 5.36
C HIS A 27 4.93 11.71 5.07
N LYS A 28 5.18 12.02 3.79
CA LYS A 28 6.19 13.01 3.40
C LYS A 28 5.55 14.33 3.01
N GLU A 29 5.74 15.36 3.83
CA GLU A 29 5.24 16.72 3.58
C GLU A 29 5.71 17.31 2.24
N ALA A 30 6.95 17.02 1.83
CA ALA A 30 7.48 17.47 0.54
C ALA A 30 6.69 16.93 -0.68
N SER A 31 5.99 15.80 -0.53
CA SER A 31 5.10 15.25 -1.55
C SER A 31 3.70 15.85 -1.48
N TRP A 32 3.33 16.46 -0.35
CA TRP A 32 1.98 16.95 -0.07
C TRP A 32 1.97 18.30 0.68
N PRO A 33 2.55 19.37 0.11
CA PRO A 33 2.77 20.62 0.84
C PRO A 33 1.46 21.25 1.33
N GLY A 34 1.33 21.41 2.65
CA GLY A 34 0.17 21.94 3.36
C GLY A 34 -1.07 21.05 3.30
N LYS A 35 -0.94 19.81 2.83
CA LYS A 35 -2.08 18.94 2.48
C LYS A 35 -1.96 17.51 2.97
N ILE A 36 -0.89 17.14 3.67
CA ILE A 36 -0.69 15.74 4.09
C ILE A 36 -1.89 15.19 4.87
N GLU A 37 -2.44 15.99 5.79
CA GLU A 37 -3.58 15.58 6.61
C GLU A 37 -4.88 15.40 5.81
N SER A 38 -5.08 16.13 4.70
CA SER A 38 -6.31 16.03 3.91
C SER A 38 -6.41 14.75 3.07
N ILE A 39 -5.31 14.00 2.96
CA ILE A 39 -5.24 12.76 2.18
C ILE A 39 -5.69 11.57 3.02
N TYR A 40 -5.39 11.58 4.33
CA TYR A 40 -5.64 10.42 5.19
C TYR A 40 -7.09 9.91 5.13
N PRO A 41 -8.14 10.76 5.17
CA PRO A 41 -9.52 10.25 5.11
C PRO A 41 -9.82 9.45 3.84
N ASN A 42 -9.42 9.97 2.67
CA ASN A 42 -9.65 9.30 1.40
C ASN A 42 -8.74 8.08 1.22
N TYR A 43 -7.50 8.15 1.72
CA TYR A 43 -6.57 7.01 1.69
C TYR A 43 -7.09 5.86 2.56
N CYS A 44 -7.58 6.14 3.76
CA CYS A 44 -8.18 5.11 4.62
C CYS A 44 -9.45 4.53 4.00
N LEU A 45 -10.28 5.34 3.35
CA LEU A 45 -11.45 4.85 2.61
C LEU A 45 -11.06 3.94 1.44
N PHE A 46 -10.00 4.30 0.69
CA PHE A 46 -9.44 3.46 -0.37
C PHE A 46 -8.93 2.12 0.18
N VAL A 47 -8.17 2.14 1.28
CA VAL A 47 -7.71 0.91 1.96
C VAL A 47 -8.89 0.05 2.37
N LYS A 48 -9.93 0.64 2.98
CA LYS A 48 -11.15 -0.07 3.37
C LYS A 48 -11.78 -0.82 2.19
N TYR A 49 -11.96 -0.16 1.05
CA TYR A 49 -12.53 -0.83 -0.12
C TYR A 49 -11.65 -1.96 -0.68
N LEU A 50 -10.33 -1.81 -0.68
CA LEU A 50 -9.43 -2.90 -1.07
C LEU A 50 -9.54 -4.12 -0.14
N THR A 51 -9.71 -3.88 1.17
CA THR A 51 -9.84 -4.99 2.13
C THR A 51 -11.11 -5.83 1.96
N GLU A 52 -12.08 -5.36 1.18
CA GLU A 52 -13.29 -6.13 0.84
C GLU A 52 -12.98 -7.28 -0.14
N SER A 53 -11.91 -7.17 -0.94
CA SER A 53 -11.58 -8.16 -1.98
C SER A 53 -10.23 -8.85 -1.77
N GLU A 54 -9.26 -8.22 -1.11
CA GLU A 54 -7.93 -8.78 -0.94
C GLU A 54 -7.22 -8.34 0.35
N LEU A 55 -6.17 -9.08 0.73
CA LEU A 55 -5.32 -8.70 1.85
C LEU A 55 -4.53 -7.43 1.48
N VAL A 56 -4.62 -6.40 2.32
CA VAL A 56 -3.81 -5.18 2.16
C VAL A 56 -2.62 -5.22 3.10
N ARG A 57 -1.42 -4.96 2.57
CA ARG A 57 -0.18 -4.80 3.35
C ARG A 57 0.34 -3.39 3.18
N ILE A 58 0.55 -2.69 4.29
CA ILE A 58 0.99 -1.29 4.28
C ILE A 58 2.42 -1.19 4.81
N ASN A 59 3.31 -0.62 3.99
CA ASN A 59 4.66 -0.27 4.37
C ASN A 59 4.67 1.03 5.18
N VAL A 60 5.37 0.99 6.31
CA VAL A 60 5.59 2.10 7.24
C VAL A 60 7.07 2.19 7.57
N ALA A 61 7.56 3.39 7.90
CA ALA A 61 8.99 3.61 8.14
C ALA A 61 9.43 3.10 9.53
N ASP A 62 8.55 3.19 10.53
CA ASP A 62 8.83 2.84 11.92
C ASP A 62 7.53 2.52 12.70
N ASP A 63 7.70 2.13 13.97
CA ASP A 63 6.58 1.78 14.85
C ASP A 63 5.72 2.99 15.24
N ALA A 64 6.27 4.21 15.23
CA ALA A 64 5.50 5.42 15.51
C ALA A 64 4.51 5.70 14.38
N MET A 65 4.95 5.60 13.12
CA MET A 65 4.11 5.68 11.94
C MET A 65 3.10 4.55 11.90
N LYS A 66 3.51 3.32 12.25
CA LYS A 66 2.57 2.19 12.36
C LYS A 66 1.43 2.51 13.32
N THR A 67 1.75 3.01 14.51
CA THR A 67 0.76 3.36 15.53
C THR A 67 -0.19 4.44 15.01
N ALA A 68 0.35 5.52 14.46
CA ALA A 68 -0.45 6.63 13.91
C ALA A 68 -1.31 6.23 12.71
N ALA A 69 -0.85 5.29 11.88
CA ALA A 69 -1.61 4.72 10.77
C ALA A 69 -2.74 3.82 11.28
N CYS A 70 -2.47 2.95 12.26
CA CYS A 70 -3.50 2.12 12.89
C CYS A 70 -4.61 2.96 13.51
N GLU A 71 -4.28 4.04 14.23
CA GLU A 71 -5.27 4.95 14.80
C GLU A 71 -6.19 5.61 13.76
N ARG A 72 -5.70 5.81 12.53
CA ARG A 72 -6.45 6.41 11.42
C ARG A 72 -7.26 5.40 10.60
N LEU A 73 -6.86 4.13 10.61
CA LEU A 73 -7.51 3.05 9.88
C LEU A 73 -8.71 2.45 10.62
N LEU A 74 -8.83 2.68 11.94
CA LEU A 74 -9.97 2.30 12.78
C LEU A 74 -11.18 3.21 12.53
#